data_AF-A0A1W2EKQ8-F1
#
_entry.id   AF-A0A1W2EKQ8-F1
#
_cell.length_a   1.000
_cell.length_b   1.000
_cell.length_c   1.000
_cell.angle_alpha   90.00
_cell.angle_beta   90.00
_cell.angle_gamma   90.00
#
_symmetry.space_group_name_H-M   'P 1'
#
loop_
_entity.id
_entity.type
_entity.pdbx_description
1 polymer ?
#
loop_
_entity_poly.entity_id
_entity_poly.type
_entity_poly.pdbx_seq_one_letter_code
_entity_poly.pdbx_strand_id
1 'polypeptide(L)'
;MSRSLFWLSDAAWQAIEPHLPKNQPGARRVVDRRVISGIVHVLKSGCRWCDCPADYGPSTTIYNRFNCWSRRGFWTKLLDALAEAGAVTKSTAIDSTYIKAQRSAFGGKGGARRRPSAVLVVAGQPRSTP
;
A
#
# COMPACT_ATOMS: atom_id res chain seq x y z
N MET A 1 1.84 15.55 -28.39
CA MET A 1 0.98 15.47 -27.19
C MET A 1 1.54 16.40 -26.13
N SER A 2 0.86 17.50 -25.82
CA SER A 2 1.24 18.40 -24.73
C SER A 2 1.13 17.61 -23.41
N ARG A 3 2.27 17.27 -22.79
CA ARG A 3 2.29 16.66 -21.46
C ARG A 3 1.92 17.74 -20.44
N SER A 4 0.66 17.76 -20.02
CA SER A 4 0.25 18.58 -18.88
C SER A 4 0.93 18.04 -17.62
N LEU A 5 2.04 18.65 -17.24
CA LEU A 5 2.72 18.34 -15.98
C LEU A 5 1.90 18.90 -14.82
N PHE A 6 1.62 18.06 -13.84
CA PHE A 6 1.08 18.46 -12.53
C PHE A 6 2.24 18.89 -11.63
N TRP A 7 2.44 20.20 -11.50
CA TRP A 7 3.33 20.77 -10.49
C TRP A 7 2.50 21.21 -9.29
N LEU A 8 2.95 20.87 -8.07
CA LEU A 8 2.33 21.42 -6.87
C LEU A 8 2.50 22.94 -6.86
N SER A 9 1.40 23.67 -6.63
CA SER A 9 1.44 25.10 -6.36
C SER A 9 2.17 25.38 -5.04
N ASP A 10 2.61 26.62 -4.84
CA ASP A 10 3.26 27.00 -3.58
C ASP A 10 2.34 26.81 -2.38
N ALA A 11 1.06 27.16 -2.51
CA ALA A 11 0.06 26.96 -1.47
C ALA A 11 -0.12 25.47 -1.13
N ALA A 12 -0.23 24.60 -2.12
CA ALA A 12 -0.32 23.15 -1.89
C ALA A 12 0.97 22.61 -1.25
N TRP A 13 2.13 23.12 -1.66
CA TRP A 13 3.41 22.74 -1.07
C TRP A 13 3.50 23.16 0.39
N GLN A 14 3.13 24.39 0.74
CA GLN A 14 3.12 24.90 2.12
C GLN A 14 2.22 24.08 3.05
N ALA A 15 1.11 23.52 2.53
CA ALA A 15 0.26 22.63 3.30
C ALA A 15 0.90 21.25 3.54
N ILE A 16 1.72 20.75 2.59
CA ILE A 16 2.31 19.40 2.66
C ILE A 16 3.64 19.39 3.42
N GLU A 17 4.49 20.40 3.18
CA GLU A 17 5.87 20.48 3.66
C GLU A 17 6.04 20.24 5.17
N PRO A 18 5.18 20.77 6.06
CA PRO A 18 5.31 20.57 7.51
C PRO A 18 5.19 19.11 7.94
N HIS A 19 4.44 18.29 7.19
CA HIS A 19 4.18 16.89 7.52
C HIS A 19 5.27 15.95 7.02
N LEU A 20 6.17 16.44 6.16
CA LEU A 20 7.24 15.62 5.60
C LEU A 20 8.19 15.11 6.69
N PRO A 21 8.66 13.86 6.58
CA PRO A 21 9.62 13.32 7.53
C PRO A 21 10.94 14.10 7.47
N LYS A 22 11.21 14.92 8.50
CA LYS A 22 12.46 15.66 8.68
C LYS A 22 13.57 14.71 9.19
N ASN A 23 14.84 15.10 8.99
CA ASN A 23 16.02 14.43 9.58
C ASN A 23 16.14 12.91 9.33
N GLN A 24 15.92 12.45 8.09
CA GLN A 24 16.20 11.04 7.77
C GLN A 24 17.69 10.85 7.44
N PRO A 25 18.33 9.79 7.96
CA PRO A 25 19.70 9.45 7.57
C PRO A 25 19.76 9.05 6.08
N GLY A 26 20.83 9.46 5.38
CA GLY A 26 21.09 9.08 3.99
C GLY A 26 21.54 10.21 3.06
N ALA A 27 21.72 9.88 1.78
CA ALA A 27 22.18 10.80 0.74
C ALA A 27 21.23 12.00 0.53
N ARG A 28 21.81 13.10 0.01
CA ARG A 28 21.10 14.36 -0.28
C ARG A 28 19.82 14.06 -1.07
N ARG A 29 18.67 14.48 -0.52
CA ARG A 29 17.37 14.21 -1.13
C ARG A 29 17.21 15.00 -2.43
N VAL A 30 16.65 14.35 -3.44
CA VAL A 30 15.98 15.04 -4.54
C VAL A 30 14.90 15.94 -3.92
N VAL A 31 14.66 17.12 -4.51
CA VAL A 31 13.66 18.08 -4.02
C VAL A 31 12.31 17.38 -3.85
N ASP A 32 11.85 17.22 -2.60
CA ASP A 32 10.66 16.42 -2.25
C ASP A 32 9.40 16.93 -2.98
N ARG A 33 9.30 18.24 -3.23
CA ARG A 33 8.22 18.85 -4.04
C ARG A 33 8.12 18.28 -5.44
N ARG A 34 9.26 18.07 -6.10
CA ARG A 34 9.32 17.52 -7.44
C ARG A 34 8.87 16.06 -7.45
N VAL A 35 9.33 15.28 -6.47
CA VAL A 35 8.97 13.87 -6.34
C VAL A 35 7.48 13.72 -6.06
N ILE A 36 6.92 14.50 -5.13
CA ILE A 36 5.48 14.45 -4.83
C ILE A 36 4.66 14.89 -6.04
N SER A 37 5.09 15.92 -6.77
CA SER A 37 4.45 16.33 -8.02
C SER A 37 4.39 15.17 -9.04
N GLY A 38 5.47 14.40 -9.16
CA GLY A 38 5.50 13.20 -10.00
C GLY A 38 4.60 12.05 -9.50
N ILE A 39 4.52 11.86 -8.18
CA ILE A 39 3.58 10.90 -7.57
C ILE A 39 2.14 11.30 -7.90
N VAL A 40 1.77 12.56 -7.67
CA VAL A 40 0.43 13.09 -7.98
C VAL A 40 0.13 12.96 -9.47
N HIS A 41 1.11 13.17 -10.34
CA HIS A 41 0.94 12.96 -11.78
C HIS A 41 0.55 11.51 -12.10
N VAL A 42 1.28 10.53 -11.56
CA VAL A 42 0.99 9.10 -11.77
C VAL A 42 -0.39 8.74 -11.23
N LEU A 43 -0.72 9.19 -10.02
CA LEU A 43 -2.01 8.88 -9.39
C LEU A 43 -3.20 9.52 -10.11
N LYS A 44 -3.05 10.74 -10.62
CA LYS A 44 -4.12 11.47 -11.32
C LYS A 44 -4.31 11.01 -12.77
N SER A 45 -3.21 10.69 -13.46
CA SER A 45 -3.27 10.21 -14.85
C SER A 45 -3.55 8.71 -14.95
N GLY A 46 -3.28 7.94 -13.89
CA GLY A 46 -3.35 6.48 -13.91
C GLY A 46 -2.28 5.82 -14.77
N CYS A 47 -1.22 6.54 -15.16
CA CYS A 47 -0.14 5.97 -15.96
C CYS A 47 0.70 4.97 -15.16
N ARG A 48 1.48 4.14 -15.85
CA ARG A 48 2.46 3.29 -15.16
C ARG A 48 3.58 4.16 -14.59
N TRP A 49 4.15 3.77 -13.46
CA TRP A 49 5.28 4.49 -12.86
C TRP A 49 6.44 4.70 -13.83
N CYS A 50 6.73 3.74 -14.71
CA CYS A 50 7.77 3.84 -15.73
C CYS A 50 7.48 4.89 -16.82
N ASP A 51 6.21 5.24 -17.03
CA ASP A 51 5.77 6.23 -18.01
C ASP A 51 5.70 7.65 -17.39
N CYS A 52 6.06 7.81 -16.11
CA CYS A 52 6.09 9.11 -15.45
C CYS A 52 7.08 10.05 -16.16
N PRO A 53 6.72 11.32 -16.44
CA PRO A 53 7.62 12.26 -17.10
C PRO A 53 8.95 12.43 -16.37
N ALA A 54 10.05 12.40 -17.13
CA ALA A 54 11.41 12.53 -16.60
C ALA A 54 11.68 13.89 -15.93
N ASP A 55 10.85 14.91 -16.20
CA ASP A 55 10.90 16.22 -15.55
C ASP A 55 10.76 16.13 -14.01
N TYR A 56 10.06 15.11 -13.52
CA TYR A 56 9.92 14.82 -12.09
C TYR A 56 11.12 14.06 -11.49
N GLY A 57 12.05 13.62 -12.33
CA GLY A 57 13.18 12.77 -11.97
C GLY A 57 12.95 11.29 -12.30
N PRO A 58 13.87 10.41 -11.86
CA PRO A 58 13.81 8.99 -12.20
C PRO A 58 12.55 8.33 -11.67
N SER A 59 11.84 7.59 -12.54
CA SER A 59 10.61 6.87 -12.19
C SER A 59 10.78 5.91 -11.00
N THR A 60 11.94 5.26 -10.90
CA THR A 60 12.31 4.40 -9.77
C THR A 60 12.38 5.17 -8.45
N THR A 61 12.93 6.38 -8.45
CA THR A 61 12.97 7.23 -7.25
C THR A 61 11.57 7.64 -6.81
N ILE A 62 10.70 7.99 -7.76
CA ILE A 62 9.31 8.39 -7.50
C ILE A 62 8.54 7.23 -6.86
N TYR A 63 8.60 6.05 -7.48
CA TYR A 63 7.95 4.85 -6.96
C TYR A 63 8.50 4.42 -5.59
N ASN A 64 9.83 4.37 -5.44
CA ASN A 64 10.46 3.97 -4.18
C ASN A 64 10.08 4.91 -3.03
N ARG A 65 9.98 6.23 -3.32
CA ARG A 65 9.51 7.21 -2.34
C ARG A 65 8.07 6.95 -1.95
N PHE A 66 7.17 6.79 -2.93
CA PHE A 66 5.76 6.49 -2.70
C PHE A 66 5.60 5.25 -1.81
N ASN A 67 6.25 4.14 -2.18
CA ASN A 67 6.17 2.87 -1.47
C ASN A 67 6.75 2.97 -0.04
N CYS A 68 7.91 3.62 0.13
CA CYS A 68 8.52 3.81 1.45
C CYS A 68 7.61 4.60 2.39
N TRP A 69 6.99 5.68 1.89
CA TRP A 69 6.06 6.50 2.66
C TRP A 69 4.73 5.80 2.93
N SER A 70 4.23 5.02 1.97
CA SER A 70 3.04 4.19 2.16
C SER A 70 3.23 3.19 3.29
N ARG A 71 4.37 2.49 3.33
CA ARG A 71 4.69 1.54 4.41
C ARG A 71 4.80 2.19 5.79
N ARG A 72 5.09 3.49 5.84
CA ARG A 72 5.19 4.27 7.08
C ARG A 72 3.87 4.96 7.46
N GLY A 73 2.80 4.75 6.70
CA GLY A 73 1.51 5.41 6.90
C GLY A 73 1.54 6.93 6.70
N PHE A 74 2.54 7.44 5.97
CA PHE A 74 2.70 8.88 5.76
C PHE A 74 1.51 9.47 4.99
N TRP A 75 1.04 8.80 3.93
CA TRP A 75 -0.06 9.28 3.10
C TRP A 75 -1.36 9.43 3.88
N THR A 76 -1.68 8.46 4.74
CA THR A 76 -2.86 8.51 5.61
C THR A 76 -2.77 9.70 6.56
N LYS A 77 -1.63 9.85 7.26
CA LYS A 77 -1.41 10.97 8.19
C LYS A 77 -1.47 12.33 7.50
N LEU A 78 -0.92 12.44 6.29
CA LEU A 78 -0.97 13.66 5.50
C LEU A 78 -2.42 14.00 5.12
N LEU A 79 -3.19 13.04 4.62
CA LEU A 79 -4.58 13.25 4.24
C LEU A 79 -5.45 13.62 5.44
N ASP A 80 -5.25 12.96 6.59
CA ASP A 80 -5.96 13.28 7.83
C ASP A 80 -5.67 14.73 8.27
N ALA A 81 -4.39 15.13 8.30
CA ALA A 81 -4.02 16.49 8.67
C ALA A 81 -4.57 17.56 7.70
N LEU A 82 -4.56 17.28 6.39
CA LEU A 82 -5.16 18.17 5.40
C LEU A 82 -6.69 18.24 5.53
N ALA A 83 -7.34 17.16 5.95
CA ALA A 83 -8.78 17.14 6.20
C ALA A 83 -9.15 17.92 7.47
N GLU A 84 -8.37 17.78 8.54
CA GLU A 84 -8.52 18.57 9.77
C GLU A 84 -8.30 20.07 9.54
N ALA A 85 -7.35 20.43 8.67
CA ALA A 85 -7.11 21.81 8.26
C ALA A 85 -8.21 22.40 7.33
N GLY A 86 -9.22 21.60 6.95
CA GLY A 86 -10.27 22.01 6.02
C GLY A 86 -9.82 22.19 4.57
N ALA A 87 -8.58 21.81 4.25
CA ALA A 87 -8.03 21.92 2.89
C ALA A 87 -8.60 20.84 1.95
N VAL A 88 -9.09 19.73 2.49
CA VAL A 88 -9.70 18.63 1.75
C VAL A 88 -10.90 18.09 2.54
N THR A 89 -12.00 17.74 1.87
CA THR A 89 -13.10 17.04 2.54
C THR A 89 -12.68 15.62 2.87
N LYS A 90 -12.88 15.17 4.12
CA LYS A 90 -12.58 13.78 4.52
C LYS A 90 -13.40 12.81 3.67
N SER A 91 -12.77 12.20 2.68
CA SER A 91 -13.40 11.23 1.78
C SER A 91 -12.94 9.82 2.14
N THR A 92 -13.89 8.96 2.52
CA THR A 92 -13.64 7.52 2.69
C THR A 92 -14.02 6.80 1.41
N ALA A 93 -13.04 6.22 0.72
CA ALA A 93 -13.33 5.32 -0.39
C ALA A 93 -13.75 3.96 0.20
N ILE A 94 -14.95 3.50 -0.14
CA ILE A 94 -15.44 2.15 0.18
C ILE A 94 -15.38 1.35 -1.11
N ASP A 95 -14.42 0.44 -1.24
CA ASP A 95 -14.40 -0.56 -2.30
C ASP A 95 -15.07 -1.85 -1.81
N SER A 96 -15.98 -2.39 -2.61
CA SER A 96 -16.55 -3.72 -2.38
C SER A 96 -15.96 -4.68 -3.41
N THR A 97 -15.47 -5.83 -2.94
CA THR A 97 -15.08 -6.95 -3.81
C THR A 97 -16.13 -8.04 -3.69
N TYR A 98 -16.86 -8.29 -4.78
CA TYR A 98 -17.82 -9.39 -4.86
C TYR A 98 -17.14 -10.59 -5.54
N ILE A 99 -16.87 -11.66 -4.80
CA ILE A 99 -16.46 -12.94 -5.36
C ILE A 99 -17.64 -13.90 -5.26
N LYS A 100 -18.16 -14.33 -6.41
CA LYS A 100 -19.16 -15.39 -6.46
C LYS A 100 -18.54 -16.69 -5.95
N ALA A 101 -19.10 -17.26 -4.89
CA ALA A 101 -18.69 -18.57 -4.42
C ALA A 101 -18.87 -19.63 -5.53
N GLN A 102 -17.84 -20.44 -5.76
CA GLN A 102 -17.91 -21.56 -6.70
C GLN A 102 -18.93 -22.59 -6.20
N ARG A 103 -19.64 -23.28 -7.12
CA ARG A 103 -20.63 -24.32 -6.78
C ARG A 103 -20.08 -25.38 -5.79
N SER A 104 -18.80 -25.73 -5.88
CA SER A 104 -18.18 -26.73 -4.98
C SER A 104 -17.80 -26.19 -3.59
N ALA A 105 -17.94 -24.89 -3.34
CA ALA A 105 -17.76 -24.31 -2.00
C ALA A 105 -18.96 -24.55 -1.07
N PHE A 106 -20.11 -24.94 -1.64
CA PHE A 106 -21.21 -25.50 -0.86
C PHE A 106 -20.79 -26.89 -0.40
N GLY A 107 -20.33 -26.99 0.86
CA GLY A 107 -20.07 -28.28 1.49
C GLY A 107 -21.29 -29.21 1.36
N GLY A 108 -21.04 -30.50 1.10
CA GLY A 108 -22.11 -31.49 1.10
C GLY A 108 -22.87 -31.49 2.44
N LYS A 109 -24.18 -31.78 2.41
CA LYS A 109 -25.01 -31.93 3.62
C LYS A 109 -24.30 -32.89 4.59
N GLY A 110 -23.85 -32.39 5.75
CA GLY A 110 -23.20 -33.23 6.77
C GLY A 110 -22.30 -32.51 7.78
N GLY A 111 -21.82 -31.29 7.46
CA GLY A 111 -20.96 -30.52 8.37
C GLY A 111 -19.58 -31.16 8.63
N ALA A 112 -18.67 -30.42 9.27
CA ALA A 112 -17.35 -30.93 9.62
C ALA A 112 -17.45 -31.93 10.77
N ARG A 113 -17.24 -33.23 10.50
CA ARG A 113 -17.05 -34.22 11.58
C ARG A 113 -15.72 -33.92 12.26
N ARG A 114 -15.74 -33.55 13.54
CA ARG A 114 -14.52 -33.51 14.37
C ARG A 114 -13.91 -34.91 14.37
N ARG A 115 -12.81 -35.08 13.64
CA ARG A 115 -11.90 -36.22 13.79
C ARG A 115 -10.84 -35.80 14.79
N PRO A 116 -10.81 -36.34 16.02
CA PRO A 116 -9.64 -36.20 16.87
C PRO A 116 -8.44 -36.76 16.11
N SER A 117 -7.37 -35.98 15.95
CA SER A 117 -6.08 -36.49 15.51
C SER A 117 -5.65 -37.56 16.51
N ALA A 118 -5.39 -38.78 16.02
CA ALA A 118 -5.12 -39.95 16.84
C ALA A 118 -4.04 -39.69 17.89
N VAL A 119 -4.23 -40.24 19.09
CA VAL A 119 -3.21 -40.25 20.15
C VAL A 119 -2.02 -41.07 19.66
N LEU A 120 -0.81 -40.53 19.82
CA LEU A 120 0.43 -41.27 19.58
C LEU A 120 0.43 -42.55 20.44
N VAL A 121 0.31 -43.70 19.79
CA VAL A 121 0.54 -44.99 20.43
C VAL A 121 2.03 -45.08 20.72
N VAL A 122 2.39 -45.10 22.01
CA VAL A 122 3.75 -45.42 22.46
C VAL A 122 4.08 -46.83 21.98
N ALA A 123 5.17 -46.96 21.23
CA ALA A 123 5.67 -48.25 20.74
C ALA A 123 6.06 -49.14 21.93
N GLY A 124 5.33 -50.25 22.12
CA GLY A 124 5.70 -51.31 23.05
C GLY A 124 6.86 -52.16 22.51
N GLN A 125 7.77 -52.59 23.39
CA GLN A 125 8.96 -53.38 23.05
C GLN A 125 8.63 -54.68 22.30
N PRO A 126 9.46 -55.10 21.32
CA PRO A 126 9.28 -56.36 20.61
C PRO A 126 9.60 -57.55 21.53
N ARG A 127 8.69 -58.54 21.58
CA ARG A 127 8.95 -59.85 22.21
C ARG A 127 9.66 -60.75 21.22
N SER A 128 10.88 -61.17 21.55
CA SER A 128 11.57 -62.27 20.89
C SER A 128 10.82 -63.59 21.13
N THR A 129 10.58 -64.33 20.05
CA THR A 129 10.04 -65.70 20.04
C THR A 129 11.17 -66.74 20.23
N PRO A 130 10.84 -68.00 20.58
CA PRO A 130 11.71 -68.90 21.36
C PRO A 130 12.87 -69.51 20.59
#